data_AF-S7MP67-F1
#
_entry.id   AF-S7MP67-F1
#
_cell.length_a   1.000
_cell.length_b   1.000
_cell.length_c   1.000
_cell.angle_alpha   90.00
_cell.angle_beta   90.00
_cell.angle_gamma   90.00
#
_symmetry.space_group_name_H-M   'P 1'
#
loop_
_entity.id
_entity.type
_entity.pdbx_description
1 polymer ?
#
loop_
_entity_poly.entity_id
_entity_poly.type
_entity_poly.pdbx_seq_one_letter_code
_entity_poly.pdbx_strand_id
1 'polypeptide(L)'
;YLENYYNLAKDAKQFARRKDSSPVVKNKIQEMQKFLGLKVTGKLDSDTLQVMHKPRCGVPDIREFRTFPGMPKWRKTHLTYRIVNYTLDLPRDAVDSAIEKALKVWEEVTPLTFSRIYEGEADIMITFAVRRTNLFLVAAQEFGHSLGLEHSKNPEALMYPVYNSSTDLARFRLSQDDVTGIQSLYVSSEPFGSVWEVYALTEASHSS
;
A
#
# COMPACT_ATOMS: atom_id res chain seq x y z
N TYR A 1 -0.78 9.03 -17.40
CA TYR A 1 -1.16 7.80 -16.67
C TYR A 1 -0.18 6.67 -16.93
N LEU A 2 -0.18 6.05 -18.12
CA LEU A 2 0.69 4.89 -18.43
C LEU A 2 2.19 5.18 -18.31
N GLU A 3 2.62 6.42 -18.53
CA GLU A 3 4.02 6.81 -18.34
C GLU A 3 4.43 6.79 -16.86
N ASN A 4 3.53 7.20 -15.97
CA ASN A 4 3.82 7.33 -14.54
C ASN A 4 3.72 5.98 -13.84
N TYR A 5 2.70 5.18 -14.16
CA TYR A 5 2.39 3.96 -13.41
C TYR A 5 2.77 2.66 -14.14
N TYR A 6 2.91 2.71 -15.47
CA TYR A 6 3.17 1.55 -16.34
C TYR A 6 4.43 1.68 -17.20
N ASN A 7 5.33 2.61 -16.85
CA ASN A 7 6.67 2.77 -17.44
C ASN A 7 6.71 2.97 -18.97
N LEU A 8 5.63 3.47 -19.59
CA LEU A 8 5.53 3.63 -21.05
C LEU A 8 6.68 4.45 -21.67
N ALA A 9 7.24 5.43 -20.94
CA ALA A 9 8.30 6.29 -21.45
C ALA A 9 9.65 5.59 -21.66
N LYS A 10 9.98 4.54 -20.89
CA LYS A 10 11.24 3.79 -21.09
C LYS A 10 11.12 2.81 -22.26
N ASP A 11 9.95 2.23 -22.46
CA ASP A 11 9.68 1.33 -23.59
C ASP A 11 9.58 2.11 -24.91
N ALA A 12 9.11 3.36 -24.86
CA ALA A 12 9.02 4.27 -26.00
C ALA A 12 10.36 4.92 -26.41
N LYS A 13 11.40 4.93 -25.56
CA LYS A 13 12.75 5.39 -25.96
C LYS A 13 13.38 4.48 -27.03
N GLN A 14 12.76 3.36 -27.34
CA GLN A 14 13.17 2.45 -28.41
C GLN A 14 12.47 2.71 -29.74
N PHE A 15 11.37 3.47 -29.79
CA PHE A 15 10.60 3.71 -31.02
C PHE A 15 10.00 5.12 -31.08
N ALA A 16 10.51 5.92 -32.01
CA ALA A 16 10.12 7.31 -32.23
C ALA A 16 8.63 7.47 -32.60
N ARG A 17 8.04 8.56 -32.09
CA ARG A 17 6.75 9.19 -32.45
C ARG A 17 5.47 8.44 -32.00
N ARG A 18 4.94 8.89 -30.86
CA ARG A 18 3.71 8.42 -30.22
C ARG A 18 2.46 8.85 -31.01
N LYS A 19 1.75 7.88 -31.57
CA LYS A 19 0.30 7.91 -31.81
C LYS A 19 -0.35 6.93 -30.84
N ASP A 20 -1.56 7.23 -30.35
CA ASP A 20 -2.37 6.38 -29.47
C ASP A 20 -2.65 4.96 -30.02
N SER A 21 -2.31 4.72 -31.29
CA SER A 21 -2.48 3.45 -32.02
C SER A 21 -1.25 2.53 -32.00
N SER A 22 -0.16 2.91 -31.33
CA SER A 22 1.05 2.07 -31.29
C SER A 22 0.79 0.74 -30.57
N PRO A 23 1.26 -0.41 -31.09
CA PRO A 23 1.17 -1.70 -30.40
C PRO A 23 1.68 -1.66 -28.95
N VAL A 24 2.70 -0.84 -28.68
CA VAL A 24 3.26 -0.65 -27.33
C VAL A 24 2.25 -0.01 -26.39
N VAL A 25 1.54 1.03 -26.84
CA VAL A 25 0.52 1.72 -26.04
C VAL A 25 -0.65 0.78 -25.77
N LYS A 26 -1.12 0.06 -26.80
CA LYS A 26 -2.18 -0.96 -26.65
C LYS A 26 -1.81 -2.02 -25.62
N ASN A 27 -0.59 -2.57 -25.67
CA ASN A 27 -0.14 -3.58 -24.71
C ASN A 27 -0.11 -3.03 -23.28
N LYS A 28 0.33 -1.78 -23.09
CA LYS A 28 0.32 -1.12 -21.78
C LYS A 28 -1.09 -0.82 -21.26
N ILE A 29 -2.03 -0.49 -22.14
CA ILE A 29 -3.45 -0.39 -21.76
C ILE A 29 -3.98 -1.76 -21.30
N GLN A 30 -3.66 -2.84 -22.01
CA GLN A 30 -4.08 -4.19 -21.63
C GLN A 30 -3.49 -4.63 -20.28
N GLU A 31 -2.21 -4.33 -20.04
CA GLU A 31 -1.53 -4.58 -18.77
C GLU A 31 -2.21 -3.82 -17.61
N MET A 32 -2.52 -2.53 -17.82
CA MET A 32 -3.28 -1.72 -16.86
C MET A 32 -4.67 -2.29 -16.59
N GLN A 33 -5.44 -2.57 -17.64
CA GLN A 33 -6.79 -3.11 -17.51
C GLN A 33 -6.78 -4.43 -16.74
N LYS A 34 -5.84 -5.33 -17.06
CA LYS A 34 -5.67 -6.60 -16.35
C LYS A 34 -5.32 -6.39 -14.87
N PHE A 35 -4.44 -5.45 -14.57
CA PHE A 35 -4.04 -5.14 -13.19
C PHE A 35 -5.22 -4.61 -12.36
N LEU A 36 -5.98 -3.67 -12.93
CA LEU A 36 -7.10 -2.99 -12.26
C LEU A 36 -8.44 -3.76 -12.35
N GLY A 37 -8.40 -5.03 -12.79
CA GLY A 37 -9.60 -5.88 -12.90
C GLY A 37 -10.63 -5.41 -13.94
N LEU A 38 -10.23 -4.59 -14.92
CA LEU A 38 -11.08 -4.13 -16.01
C LEU A 38 -11.14 -5.15 -17.15
N LYS A 39 -12.15 -5.01 -18.00
CA LYS A 39 -12.21 -5.76 -19.27
C LYS A 39 -10.98 -5.41 -20.13
N VAL A 40 -10.22 -6.42 -20.53
CA VAL A 40 -8.99 -6.23 -21.31
C VAL A 40 -9.33 -6.00 -22.78
N THR A 41 -9.52 -4.73 -23.16
CA THR A 41 -9.84 -4.30 -24.53
C THR A 41 -8.62 -3.76 -25.28
N GLY A 42 -7.60 -3.29 -24.56
CA GLY A 42 -6.46 -2.55 -25.10
C GLY A 42 -6.83 -1.19 -25.68
N LYS A 43 -8.00 -0.66 -25.32
CA LYS A 43 -8.51 0.63 -25.78
C LYS A 43 -8.82 1.52 -24.58
N LEU A 44 -8.76 2.84 -24.77
CA LEU A 44 -9.25 3.81 -23.79
C LEU A 44 -10.78 3.91 -23.87
N ASP A 45 -11.46 2.83 -23.50
CA ASP A 45 -12.92 2.83 -23.35
C ASP A 45 -13.39 3.62 -22.13
N SER A 46 -14.70 3.81 -22.00
CA SER A 46 -15.31 4.61 -20.93
C SER A 46 -14.84 4.17 -19.54
N ASP A 47 -14.84 2.86 -19.26
CA ASP A 47 -14.47 2.33 -17.95
C ASP A 47 -12.99 2.57 -17.65
N THR A 48 -12.14 2.38 -18.66
CA THR A 48 -10.70 2.67 -18.59
C THR A 48 -10.44 4.14 -18.26
N LEU A 49 -11.11 5.06 -18.96
CA LEU A 49 -10.96 6.50 -18.74
C LEU A 49 -11.48 6.92 -17.36
N GLN A 50 -12.62 6.38 -16.92
CA GLN A 50 -13.18 6.67 -15.59
C GLN A 50 -12.19 6.31 -14.48
N VAL A 51 -11.56 5.13 -14.56
CA VAL A 51 -10.54 4.73 -13.57
C VAL A 51 -9.29 5.59 -13.65
N MET A 52 -8.86 6.02 -14.84
CA MET A 52 -7.70 6.91 -14.99
C MET A 52 -7.89 8.29 -14.33
N HIS A 53 -9.14 8.75 -14.18
CA HIS A 53 -9.46 10.02 -13.54
C HIS A 53 -9.62 9.93 -12.01
N LYS A 54 -9.73 8.72 -11.45
CA LYS A 54 -9.84 8.55 -10.01
C LYS A 54 -8.51 8.90 -9.31
N PRO A 55 -8.55 9.51 -8.11
CA PRO A 55 -7.36 9.71 -7.31
C PRO A 55 -6.77 8.36 -6.90
N ARG A 56 -5.44 8.27 -6.86
CA ARG A 56 -4.71 7.02 -6.65
C ARG A 56 -3.35 7.25 -6.01
N CYS A 57 -2.74 6.18 -5.52
CA CYS A 57 -1.35 6.17 -5.08
C CYS A 57 -0.39 6.52 -6.24
N GLY A 58 0.70 7.20 -5.88
CA GLY A 58 1.75 7.66 -6.78
C GLY A 58 2.77 6.60 -7.20
N VAL A 59 2.83 5.47 -6.48
CA VAL A 59 3.77 4.37 -6.74
C VAL A 59 3.41 3.63 -8.06
N PRO A 60 4.38 3.21 -8.89
CA PRO A 60 4.09 2.44 -10.11
C PRO A 60 3.50 1.04 -9.84
N ASP A 61 2.63 0.55 -10.74
CA ASP A 61 1.87 -0.71 -10.55
C ASP A 61 2.61 -1.98 -11.00
N ILE A 62 3.58 -1.85 -11.89
CA ILE A 62 4.22 -2.98 -12.59
C ILE A 62 5.73 -3.03 -12.42
N ARG A 63 6.29 -2.12 -11.62
CA ARG A 63 7.69 -2.18 -11.22
C ARG A 63 7.73 -2.75 -9.82
N GLU A 64 8.78 -3.52 -9.56
CA GLU A 64 9.20 -3.78 -8.19
C GLU A 64 9.63 -2.42 -7.60
N PHE A 65 8.70 -1.73 -6.93
CA PHE A 65 9.05 -0.59 -6.10
C PHE A 65 9.72 -1.15 -4.87
N ARG A 66 10.99 -1.52 -5.01
CA ARG A 66 11.75 -2.06 -3.91
C ARG A 66 12.20 -0.90 -3.03
N THR A 67 11.45 -0.64 -1.96
CA THR A 67 11.91 0.18 -0.82
C THR A 67 13.27 -0.31 -0.30
N PHE A 68 13.61 -1.58 -0.59
CA PHE A 68 14.85 -2.24 -0.19
C PHE A 68 15.52 -3.02 -1.33
N PRO A 69 16.77 -2.71 -1.70
CA PRO A 69 17.55 -3.55 -2.61
C PRO A 69 17.79 -4.94 -1.99
N GLY A 70 17.26 -6.00 -2.62
CA GLY A 70 17.56 -7.40 -2.27
C GLY A 70 16.77 -8.03 -1.11
N MET A 71 16.18 -7.27 -0.19
CA MET A 71 15.35 -7.81 0.91
C MET A 71 14.12 -6.94 1.16
N PRO A 72 12.89 -7.33 0.79
CA PRO A 72 11.72 -6.45 0.76
C PRO A 72 11.14 -6.09 2.15
N LYS A 73 11.96 -6.05 3.22
CA LYS A 73 11.48 -5.79 4.59
C LYS A 73 12.52 -5.15 5.49
N TRP A 74 12.06 -4.51 6.56
CA TRP A 74 12.91 -4.10 7.67
C TRP A 74 13.48 -5.32 8.40
N ARG A 75 14.74 -5.23 8.85
CA ARG A 75 15.40 -6.28 9.64
C ARG A 75 15.01 -6.26 11.12
N LYS A 76 14.60 -5.11 11.62
CA LYS A 76 14.16 -4.92 13.01
C LYS A 76 12.64 -4.81 13.07
N THR A 77 12.08 -5.17 14.22
CA THR A 77 10.64 -5.14 14.46
C THR A 77 10.16 -3.86 15.14
N HIS A 78 11.02 -3.20 15.93
CA HIS A 78 10.72 -1.89 16.49
C HIS A 78 11.16 -0.79 15.53
N LEU A 79 10.20 -0.07 14.96
CA LEU A 79 10.42 1.02 14.01
C LEU A 79 10.04 2.35 14.66
N THR A 80 10.84 3.37 14.41
CA THR A 80 10.57 4.74 14.83
C THR A 80 9.94 5.53 13.68
N TYR A 81 9.01 6.43 13.98
CA TYR A 81 8.47 7.36 12.99
C TYR A 81 8.54 8.81 13.48
N ARG A 82 8.65 9.74 12.53
CA ARG A 82 8.66 11.18 12.81
C ARG A 82 7.82 11.94 11.80
N ILE A 83 6.93 12.78 12.32
CA ILE A 83 6.16 13.75 11.53
C ILE A 83 7.00 15.02 11.42
N VAL A 84 7.55 15.27 10.23
CA VAL A 84 8.50 16.36 9.96
C VAL A 84 7.78 17.70 9.81
N ASN A 85 6.65 17.69 9.10
CA ASN A 85 5.77 18.84 8.95
C ASN A 85 4.31 18.41 9.06
N TYR A 86 3.39 19.36 9.04
CA TYR A 86 1.94 19.11 9.12
C TYR A 86 1.25 19.76 7.92
N THR A 87 0.17 19.13 7.46
CA THR A 87 -0.74 19.79 6.53
C THR A 87 -1.50 20.93 7.21
N LEU A 88 -1.83 21.98 6.45
CA LEU A 88 -2.68 23.08 6.91
C LEU A 88 -4.18 22.77 6.84
N ASP A 89 -4.57 21.61 6.29
CA ASP A 89 -5.98 21.22 6.15
C ASP A 89 -6.61 20.67 7.43
N LEU A 90 -5.77 20.13 8.31
CA LEU A 90 -6.21 19.42 9.49
C LEU A 90 -5.47 19.95 10.72
N PRO A 91 -6.14 20.02 11.87
CA PRO A 91 -5.50 20.20 13.17
C PRO A 91 -4.39 19.16 13.39
N ARG A 92 -3.33 19.54 14.11
CA ARG A 92 -2.15 18.68 14.31
C ARG A 92 -2.49 17.38 15.05
N ASP A 93 -3.36 17.45 16.05
CA ASP A 93 -3.88 16.31 16.79
C ASP A 93 -4.67 15.34 15.91
N ALA A 94 -5.43 15.85 14.94
CA ALA A 94 -6.12 15.03 13.95
C ALA A 94 -5.13 14.31 13.01
N VAL A 95 -4.05 15.00 12.61
CA VAL A 95 -2.96 14.38 11.83
C VAL A 95 -2.26 13.29 12.65
N ASP A 96 -1.87 13.61 13.89
CA ASP A 96 -1.21 12.67 14.79
C ASP A 96 -2.05 11.41 15.00
N SER A 97 -3.34 11.59 15.31
CA SER A 97 -4.30 10.49 15.49
C SER A 97 -4.45 9.65 14.21
N ALA A 98 -4.46 10.27 13.04
CA ALA A 98 -4.58 9.56 11.77
C ALA A 98 -3.34 8.72 11.45
N ILE A 99 -2.16 9.27 11.70
CA ILE A 99 -0.88 8.56 11.51
C ILE A 99 -0.75 7.38 12.48
N GLU A 100 -1.05 7.60 13.77
CA GLU A 100 -0.99 6.53 14.77
C GLU A 100 -1.95 5.39 14.43
N LYS A 101 -3.20 5.71 14.07
CA LYS A 101 -4.18 4.71 13.62
C LYS A 101 -3.70 3.95 12.39
N ALA A 102 -3.12 4.64 11.42
CA ALA A 102 -2.61 4.04 10.19
C ALA A 102 -1.44 3.06 10.44
N LEU A 103 -0.54 3.37 11.37
CA LEU A 103 0.52 2.44 11.78
C LEU A 103 -0.05 1.25 12.58
N LYS A 104 -1.05 1.51 13.44
CA LYS A 104 -1.68 0.48 14.27
C LYS A 104 -2.30 -0.64 13.44
N VAL A 105 -2.88 -0.29 12.28
CA VAL A 105 -3.43 -1.26 11.30
C VAL A 105 -2.41 -2.35 10.94
N TRP A 106 -1.12 -2.00 10.81
CA TRP A 106 -0.07 -2.96 10.47
C TRP A 106 0.51 -3.67 11.70
N GLU A 107 0.63 -2.96 12.82
CA GLU A 107 1.04 -3.53 14.11
C GLU A 107 0.08 -4.63 14.60
N GLU A 108 -1.22 -4.51 14.33
CA GLU A 108 -2.22 -5.53 14.71
C GLU A 108 -2.04 -6.89 14.02
N VAL A 109 -1.38 -6.92 12.85
CA VAL A 109 -1.24 -8.13 12.02
C VAL A 109 0.20 -8.55 11.78
N THR A 110 1.16 -7.90 12.45
CA THR A 110 2.60 -8.20 12.36
C THR A 110 3.27 -8.13 13.73
N PRO A 111 4.50 -8.66 13.91
CA PRO A 111 5.29 -8.44 15.11
C PRO A 111 5.92 -7.03 15.19
N LEU A 112 5.63 -6.15 14.23
CA LEU A 112 6.20 -4.81 14.20
C LEU A 112 5.57 -3.94 15.27
N THR A 113 6.36 -3.02 15.84
CA THR A 113 5.86 -2.00 16.78
C THR A 113 6.38 -0.64 16.36
N PHE A 114 5.60 0.40 16.60
CA PHE A 114 5.94 1.75 16.17
C PHE A 114 6.03 2.73 17.34
N SER A 115 7.10 3.51 17.40
CA SER A 115 7.25 4.59 18.39
C SER A 115 7.52 5.92 17.71
N ARG A 116 6.85 6.97 18.21
CA ARG A 116 7.06 8.32 17.70
C ARG A 116 8.32 8.93 18.31
N ILE A 117 9.16 9.52 17.47
CA ILE A 117 10.23 10.42 17.90
C ILE A 117 9.98 11.84 17.37
N TYR A 118 10.50 12.84 18.07
CA TYR A 118 10.23 14.26 17.79
C TYR A 118 11.44 14.99 17.21
N GLU A 119 12.64 14.44 17.42
CA GLU A 119 13.92 14.96 16.97
C GLU A 119 14.79 13.85 16.36
N GLY A 120 15.79 14.23 15.58
CA GLY A 120 16.65 13.29 14.86
C GLY A 120 16.00 12.61 13.66
N GLU A 121 16.70 11.62 13.10
CA GLU A 121 16.23 10.83 11.97
C GLU A 121 15.52 9.56 12.48
N ALA A 122 14.30 9.34 12.03
CA ALA A 122 13.51 8.15 12.33
C ALA A 122 13.65 7.12 11.19
N ASP A 123 13.17 5.89 11.42
CA ASP A 123 13.08 4.89 10.36
C ASP A 123 12.08 5.28 9.27
N ILE A 124 10.97 5.91 9.67
CA ILE A 124 9.90 6.39 8.79
C ILE A 124 9.72 7.90 8.97
N MET A 125 10.10 8.66 7.94
CA MET A 125 9.98 10.12 7.91
C MET A 125 8.72 10.53 7.14
N ILE A 126 7.79 11.20 7.81
CA ILE A 126 6.49 11.58 7.26
C ILE A 126 6.52 13.07 6.90
N THR A 127 6.25 13.38 5.64
CA THR A 127 6.14 14.75 5.12
C THR A 127 4.86 14.93 4.32
N PHE A 128 4.27 16.12 4.39
CA PHE A 128 3.09 16.53 3.63
C PHE A 128 3.49 17.51 2.55
N ALA A 129 3.27 17.12 1.28
CA ALA A 129 3.60 17.96 0.12
C ALA A 129 2.37 18.65 -0.48
N VAL A 130 1.20 17.98 -0.60
CA VAL A 130 -0.04 18.60 -1.14
C VAL A 130 -1.31 17.77 -0.82
N ARG A 131 -2.48 18.40 -0.99
CA ARG A 131 -3.83 17.97 -0.56
C ARG A 131 -4.49 16.95 -1.52
N ARG A 132 -5.46 16.14 -1.02
CA ARG A 132 -6.79 15.80 -1.64
C ARG A 132 -7.37 14.38 -1.36
N THR A 133 -6.97 13.68 -0.30
CA THR A 133 -7.63 12.42 0.10
C THR A 133 -7.68 12.28 1.61
N ASN A 134 -8.52 11.36 2.12
CA ASN A 134 -8.54 10.98 3.53
C ASN A 134 -7.13 10.59 4.01
N LEU A 135 -6.60 11.36 4.96
CA LEU A 135 -5.23 11.19 5.45
C LEU A 135 -4.96 9.79 6.01
N PHE A 136 -5.92 9.21 6.74
CA PHE A 136 -5.75 7.90 7.34
C PHE A 136 -5.58 6.81 6.27
N LEU A 137 -6.46 6.75 5.26
CA LEU A 137 -6.36 5.73 4.20
C LEU A 137 -5.07 5.85 3.40
N VAL A 138 -4.70 7.09 3.03
CA VAL A 138 -3.44 7.31 2.31
C VAL A 138 -2.26 6.90 3.17
N ALA A 139 -2.18 7.38 4.41
CA ALA A 139 -1.08 7.04 5.30
C ALA A 139 -0.97 5.53 5.52
N ALA A 140 -2.09 4.84 5.74
CA ALA A 140 -2.10 3.39 5.94
C ALA A 140 -1.52 2.66 4.73
N GLN A 141 -1.90 3.05 3.51
CA GLN A 141 -1.36 2.45 2.29
C GLN A 141 0.12 2.78 2.06
N GLU A 142 0.53 4.04 2.26
CA GLU A 142 1.93 4.44 2.11
C GLU A 142 2.84 3.77 3.17
N PHE A 143 2.29 3.46 4.36
CA PHE A 143 2.99 2.62 5.33
C PHE A 143 3.12 1.18 4.85
N GLY A 144 2.10 0.60 4.19
CA GLY A 144 2.24 -0.70 3.54
C GLY A 144 3.43 -0.75 2.59
N HIS A 145 3.60 0.27 1.75
CA HIS A 145 4.79 0.42 0.88
C HIS A 145 6.10 0.58 1.67
N SER A 146 6.09 1.39 2.72
CA SER A 146 7.25 1.58 3.60
C SER A 146 7.65 0.30 4.35
N LEU A 147 6.71 -0.62 4.53
CA LEU A 147 6.92 -1.95 5.09
C LEU A 147 7.26 -3.01 4.03
N GLY A 148 7.22 -2.67 2.75
CA GLY A 148 7.67 -3.51 1.64
C GLY A 148 6.56 -4.16 0.81
N LEU A 149 5.30 -3.79 1.02
CA LEU A 149 4.20 -4.25 0.16
C LEU A 149 4.17 -3.51 -1.18
N GLU A 150 3.81 -4.25 -2.21
CA GLU A 150 3.47 -3.70 -3.52
C GLU A 150 1.95 -3.51 -3.64
N HIS A 151 1.51 -2.91 -4.75
CA HIS A 151 0.09 -2.76 -5.02
C HIS A 151 -0.62 -4.11 -5.19
N SER A 152 -1.81 -4.22 -4.61
CA SER A 152 -2.72 -5.33 -4.81
C SER A 152 -3.51 -5.19 -6.11
N LYS A 153 -3.94 -6.32 -6.67
CA LYS A 153 -4.93 -6.40 -7.76
C LYS A 153 -6.37 -6.56 -7.24
N ASN A 154 -6.54 -6.76 -5.93
CA ASN A 154 -7.84 -6.87 -5.29
C ASN A 154 -8.40 -5.46 -5.04
N PRO A 155 -9.52 -5.04 -5.65
CA PRO A 155 -10.08 -3.69 -5.49
C PRO A 155 -10.57 -3.37 -4.07
N GLU A 156 -10.76 -4.39 -3.23
CA GLU A 156 -11.15 -4.23 -1.82
C GLU A 156 -9.95 -4.15 -0.87
N ALA A 157 -8.73 -4.35 -1.37
CA ALA A 157 -7.52 -4.27 -0.58
C ALA A 157 -7.12 -2.82 -0.29
N LEU A 158 -6.55 -2.58 0.90
CA LEU A 158 -5.94 -1.29 1.22
C LEU A 158 -4.80 -1.00 0.23
N MET A 159 -4.01 -2.00 -0.17
CA MET A 159 -2.93 -1.82 -1.12
C MET A 159 -3.40 -1.70 -2.59
N TYR A 160 -4.71 -1.64 -2.87
CA TYR A 160 -5.18 -1.34 -4.23
C TYR A 160 -4.82 0.11 -4.61
N PRO A 161 -4.26 0.37 -5.80
CA PRO A 161 -3.72 1.70 -6.11
C PRO A 161 -4.78 2.80 -6.19
N VAL A 162 -6.01 2.48 -6.59
CA VAL A 162 -7.05 3.48 -6.86
C VAL A 162 -7.93 3.65 -5.65
N TYR A 163 -8.02 4.87 -5.11
CA TYR A 163 -8.76 5.11 -3.88
C TYR A 163 -10.26 4.90 -4.07
N ASN A 164 -10.86 4.15 -3.14
CA ASN A 164 -12.30 3.99 -3.07
C ASN A 164 -12.90 5.10 -2.18
N SER A 165 -13.64 6.02 -2.80
CA SER A 165 -14.31 7.12 -2.09
C SER A 165 -15.47 6.64 -1.20
N SER A 166 -15.92 5.40 -1.38
CA SER A 166 -17.05 4.82 -0.64
C SER A 166 -16.63 3.96 0.55
N THR A 167 -15.33 3.89 0.86
CA THR A 167 -14.83 3.13 2.01
C THR A 167 -15.40 3.67 3.32
N ASP A 168 -16.11 2.81 4.06
CA ASP A 168 -16.59 3.13 5.41
C ASP A 168 -15.42 3.08 6.40
N LEU A 169 -14.90 4.24 6.75
CA LEU A 169 -13.77 4.39 7.67
C LEU A 169 -14.09 3.94 9.09
N ALA A 170 -15.36 3.95 9.50
CA ALA A 170 -15.75 3.51 10.84
C ALA A 170 -15.65 1.98 10.99
N ARG A 171 -15.68 1.25 9.87
CA ARG A 171 -15.62 -0.21 9.82
C ARG A 171 -14.40 -0.73 9.05
N PHE A 172 -13.43 0.14 8.81
CA PHE A 172 -12.25 -0.19 8.04
C PHE A 172 -11.51 -1.40 8.64
N ARG A 173 -11.19 -2.37 7.80
CA ARG A 173 -10.35 -3.55 8.09
C ARG A 173 -9.47 -3.82 6.89
N LEU A 174 -8.27 -4.34 7.14
CA LEU A 174 -7.42 -4.86 6.08
C LEU A 174 -8.13 -6.00 5.37
N SER A 175 -7.97 -6.08 4.05
CA SER A 175 -8.41 -7.26 3.32
C SER A 175 -7.49 -8.44 3.63
N GLN A 176 -7.96 -9.66 3.37
CA GLN A 176 -7.12 -10.84 3.54
C GLN A 176 -5.87 -10.81 2.65
N ASP A 177 -5.95 -10.17 1.48
CA ASP A 177 -4.81 -10.00 0.58
C ASP A 177 -3.70 -9.14 1.21
N ASP A 178 -4.08 -8.03 1.87
CA ASP A 178 -3.14 -7.17 2.60
C ASP A 178 -2.49 -7.92 3.77
N VAL A 179 -3.29 -8.67 4.54
CA VAL A 179 -2.83 -9.44 5.70
C VAL A 179 -1.87 -10.55 5.26
N THR A 180 -2.23 -11.33 4.25
CA THR A 180 -1.37 -12.40 3.73
C THR A 180 -0.07 -11.83 3.14
N GLY A 181 -0.16 -10.70 2.42
CA GLY A 181 1.01 -10.01 1.89
C GLY A 181 2.00 -9.63 2.98
N ILE A 182 1.54 -8.94 4.03
CA ILE A 182 2.44 -8.46 5.09
C ILE A 182 2.98 -9.59 5.97
N GLN A 183 2.16 -10.61 6.25
CA GLN A 183 2.59 -11.77 7.04
C GLN A 183 3.64 -12.60 6.30
N SER A 184 3.58 -12.66 4.97
CA SER A 184 4.62 -13.32 4.15
C SER A 184 6.01 -12.68 4.32
N LEU A 185 6.04 -11.39 4.69
CA LEU A 185 7.27 -10.65 4.95
C LEU A 185 7.73 -10.83 6.40
N TYR A 186 6.83 -10.65 7.36
CA TYR A 186 7.21 -10.46 8.77
C TYR A 186 6.88 -11.63 9.72
N VAL A 187 6.10 -12.61 9.28
CA VAL A 187 5.65 -13.73 10.13
C VAL A 187 6.16 -15.08 9.62
N SER A 188 6.23 -15.29 8.30
CA SER A 188 6.54 -16.62 7.74
C SER A 188 8.03 -16.94 7.59
N SER A 189 8.95 -16.10 8.06
CA SER A 189 10.40 -16.33 7.91
C SER A 189 11.13 -16.83 9.16
N GLU A 190 10.42 -17.20 10.21
CA GLU A 190 10.97 -17.90 11.38
C GLU A 190 9.98 -19.00 11.77
N PRO A 191 10.39 -20.27 11.98
CA PRO A 191 9.54 -21.25 12.59
C PRO A 191 9.36 -20.82 14.05
N PHE A 192 8.33 -20.03 14.34
CA PHE A 192 7.89 -19.84 15.71
C PHE A 192 7.40 -21.19 16.23
N GLY A 193 8.30 -21.91 16.91
CA GLY A 193 7.94 -23.02 17.74
C GLY A 193 6.84 -22.58 18.72
N SER A 194 5.77 -23.38 18.74
CA SER A 194 5.18 -23.89 19.98
C SER A 194 4.93 -22.88 21.11
N VAL A 195 4.21 -21.78 20.84
CA VAL A 195 3.59 -20.97 21.92
C VAL A 195 2.07 -20.93 21.76
N TRP A 196 1.55 -20.74 20.54
CA TRP A 196 0.10 -20.77 20.30
C TRP A 196 -0.53 -22.16 20.53
N GLU A 197 0.20 -23.25 20.28
CA GLU A 197 -0.25 -24.62 20.58
C GLU A 197 -0.33 -24.89 22.10
N VAL A 198 0.50 -24.21 22.91
CA VAL A 198 0.45 -24.32 24.37
C VAL A 198 -0.77 -23.57 24.94
N TYR A 199 -1.11 -22.40 24.40
CA TYR A 199 -2.32 -21.68 24.81
C TYR A 199 -3.60 -22.40 24.38
N ALA A 200 -3.66 -22.98 23.18
CA ALA A 200 -4.84 -23.69 22.70
C ALA A 200 -5.16 -24.98 23.49
N LEU A 201 -4.18 -25.60 24.14
CA LEU A 201 -4.36 -26.82 24.94
C LEU A 201 -4.75 -26.56 26.41
N THR A 202 -4.67 -25.32 26.91
CA THR A 202 -4.96 -25.01 28.32
C THR A 202 -6.42 -24.63 28.61
N GLU A 203 -7.23 -24.32 27.59
CA GLU A 203 -8.64 -23.95 27.79
C GLU A 203 -9.65 -25.10 27.55
N ALA A 204 -9.19 -26.30 27.17
CA ALA A 204 -10.06 -27.43 26.88
C ALA A 204 -10.05 -28.49 27.99
N SER A 205 -10.41 -28.14 29.23
CA SER A 205 -10.83 -29.15 30.24
C SER A 205 -11.43 -28.57 31.52
N HIS A 206 -12.51 -27.78 31.46
CA HIS A 206 -13.40 -27.61 32.62
C HIS A 206 -14.84 -27.31 32.16
N SER A 207 -15.63 -28.35 31.90
CA SER A 207 -17.07 -28.33 32.19
C SER A 207 -17.68 -29.73 32.14
N SER A 208 -18.22 -30.12 33.29
CA SER A 208 -19.19 -31.20 33.58
C SER A 208 -18.69 -32.64 33.58
#